data_AF-X1D1W5-F1
#
_entry.id   AF-X1D1W5-F1
#
_cell.length_a   1.000
_cell.length_b   1.000
_cell.length_c   1.000
_cell.angle_alpha   90.00
_cell.angle_beta   90.00
_cell.angle_gamma   90.00
#
_symmetry.space_group_name_H-M   'P 1'
#
loop_
_entity.id
_entity.type
_entity.pdbx_description
1 polymer ?
#
loop_
_entity_poly.entity_id
_entity_poly.type
_entity_poly.pdbx_seq_one_letter_code
_entity_poly.pdbx_strand_id
1 'polypeptide(L)' 'PHLQFFNKILIAAEAMELAGCWVGAFNEEKAAKVLNLTSYLRPVAMVPIGYPVQKRGPTHKNSIEKVTTIIR' A
#
# COMPACT_ATOMS: atom_id res chain seq x y z
N PRO A 1 15.64 -8.12 -4.38
CA PRO A 1 14.54 -9.13 -4.43
C PRO A 1 13.46 -8.99 -3.33
N HIS A 2 13.78 -8.47 -2.14
CA HIS A 2 12.86 -8.48 -0.99
C HIS A 2 11.88 -7.29 -0.83
N LEU A 3 11.97 -6.23 -1.64
CA LEU A 3 11.07 -5.06 -1.50
C LEU A 3 9.89 -4.99 -2.49
N GLN A 4 9.79 -5.90 -3.47
CA GLN A 4 8.73 -5.83 -4.50
C GLN A 4 7.37 -6.39 -4.06
N PHE A 5 7.22 -6.88 -2.82
CA PHE A 5 5.98 -7.53 -2.38
C PHE A 5 4.85 -6.53 -2.09
N PHE A 6 5.21 -5.34 -1.59
CA PHE A 6 4.25 -4.44 -0.96
C PHE A 6 3.16 -3.89 -1.90
N ASN A 7 3.50 -3.51 -3.12
CA ASN A 7 2.51 -2.99 -4.08
C ASN A 7 1.72 -4.13 -4.78
N LYS A 8 2.26 -5.36 -4.82
CA LYS A 8 1.61 -6.47 -5.53
C LYS A 8 0.26 -6.86 -4.93
N ILE A 9 0.07 -6.65 -3.62
CA ILE A 9 -1.19 -6.98 -2.93
C ILE A 9 -2.36 -6.15 -3.47
N LEU A 10 -2.18 -4.84 -3.67
CA LEU A 10 -3.27 -3.97 -4.15
C LEU A 10 -3.62 -4.26 -5.61
N ILE A 11 -2.61 -4.56 -6.44
CA ILE A 11 -2.81 -4.96 -7.83
C ILE A 11 -3.58 -6.30 -7.90
N ALA A 12 -3.20 -7.27 -7.06
CA ALA A 12 -3.89 -8.55 -6.98
C ALA A 12 -5.34 -8.40 -6.47
N ALA A 13 -5.58 -7.54 -5.48
CA ALA A 13 -6.92 -7.24 -4.99
C ALA A 13 -7.83 -6.69 -6.12
N GLU A 14 -7.34 -5.71 -6.89
CA GLU A 14 -8.10 -5.15 -8.02
C GLU A 14 -8.45 -6.21 -9.07
N ALA A 15 -7.53 -7.13 -9.38
CA ALA A 15 -7.77 -8.25 -10.28
C ALA A 15 -8.85 -9.23 -9.77
N MET A 16 -9.12 -9.22 -8.47
CA MET A 16 -10.16 -10.01 -7.81
C MET A 16 -11.43 -9.18 -7.53
N GLU A 17 -11.58 -8.00 -8.14
CA GLU A 17 -12.67 -7.05 -7.91
C GLU A 17 -12.78 -6.54 -6.46
N LEU A 18 -11.67 -6.60 -5.73
CA LEU A 18 -11.52 -6.04 -4.39
C LEU A 18 -10.77 -4.72 -4.45
N ALA A 19 -11.05 -3.84 -3.50
CA ALA A 19 -10.30 -2.61 -3.29
C ALA A 19 -9.51 -2.69 -1.99
N GLY A 20 -8.44 -1.91 -1.93
CA GLY A 20 -7.64 -1.76 -0.73
C GLY A 20 -6.92 -0.43 -0.65
N CYS A 21 -6.39 -0.12 0.53
CA CYS A 21 -5.60 1.08 0.77
C CYS A 21 -4.34 0.73 1.55
N TRP A 22 -3.20 1.28 1.15
CA TRP A 22 -2.00 1.20 1.96
C TRP A 22 -2.04 2.26 3.06
N VAL A 23 -2.07 1.82 4.32
CA VAL A 23 -2.08 2.71 5.49
C VAL A 23 -0.74 2.62 6.22
N GLY A 24 0.05 3.69 6.13
CA GLY A 24 1.29 3.86 6.90
C GLY A 24 1.14 4.72 8.16
N ALA A 25 0.05 5.49 8.28
CA ALA A 25 -0.19 6.38 9.40
C ALA A 25 -0.96 5.66 10.52
N PHE A 26 -0.29 4.77 11.27
CA PHE A 26 -0.86 4.07 12.42
C PHE A 26 0.16 3.93 13.56
N ASN A 27 -0.32 3.57 14.76
CA ASN A 27 0.58 3.32 15.89
C ASN A 27 1.12 1.89 15.84
N GLU A 28 2.37 1.74 15.42
CA GLU A 28 3.04 0.46 15.24
C GLU A 28 3.17 -0.34 16.54
N GLU A 29 3.45 0.32 17.67
CA GLU A 29 3.58 -0.35 18.96
C GLU A 29 2.24 -0.96 19.42
N LYS A 30 1.15 -0.20 19.27
CA LYS A 30 -0.19 -0.69 19.58
C LYS A 30 -0.57 -1.84 18.64
N ALA A 31 -0.27 -1.73 17.35
CA ALA A 31 -0.53 -2.79 16.38
C ALA A 31 0.26 -4.07 16.73
N ALA A 32 1.53 -3.96 17.07
CA ALA A 32 2.37 -5.08 17.47
C ALA A 32 1.84 -5.76 18.74
N LYS A 33 1.40 -4.97 19.73
CA LYS A 33 0.77 -5.50 20.96
C LYS A 33 -0.53 -6.25 20.68
N VAL A 34 -1.43 -5.65 19.89
CA VAL A 34 -2.74 -6.26 19.55
C VAL A 34 -2.56 -7.56 18.77
N LEU A 35 -1.58 -7.60 17.86
CA LEU A 35 -1.25 -8.78 17.05
C LEU A 35 -0.32 -9.77 17.76
N ASN A 36 0.08 -9.49 19.00
CA ASN A 36 1.03 -10.30 19.79
C ASN A 36 2.33 -10.63 19.00
N LEU A 37 2.90 -9.62 18.33
CA LEU A 37 4.11 -9.80 17.53
C LEU A 37 5.34 -9.96 18.41
N THR A 38 6.28 -10.80 17.97
CA THR A 38 7.60 -10.91 18.58
C THR A 38 8.41 -9.61 18.37
N SER A 39 9.38 -9.36 19.24
CA SER A 39 10.16 -8.11 19.27
C SER A 39 10.94 -7.80 17.98
N TYR A 40 11.23 -8.81 17.16
CA TYR A 40 11.93 -8.65 15.89
C TYR A 40 10.98 -8.40 14.70
N LEU A 41 9.66 -8.49 14.90
CA LEU A 41 8.67 -8.22 13.88
C LEU A 41 8.09 -6.81 14.04
N ARG A 42 8.30 -5.97 13.04
CA ARG A 42 7.76 -4.61 12.99
C ARG A 42 6.62 -4.53 11.96
N PRO A 43 5.41 -4.13 12.36
CA PRO A 43 4.35 -3.85 11.40
C PRO A 43 4.74 -2.60 10.58
N VAL A 44 4.80 -2.74 9.26
CA VAL A 44 5.23 -1.65 8.35
C VAL A 44 4.06 -1.00 7.62
N ALA A 45 2.91 -1.68 7.58
CA ALA A 45 1.72 -1.24 6.89
C ALA A 45 0.49 -2.00 7.37
N MET A 46 -0.66 -1.34 7.30
CA MET A 46 -1.97 -1.98 7.34
C MET A 46 -2.61 -1.86 5.96
N VAL A 47 -3.20 -2.96 5.48
CA VAL A 47 -3.85 -3.00 4.17
C VAL A 47 -5.26 -3.57 4.35
N PRO A 48 -6.28 -2.73 4.63
CA PRO A 48 -7.67 -3.16 4.54
C PRO A 48 -7.99 -3.59 3.10
N ILE A 49 -8.67 -4.72 2.95
CA ILE A 49 -9.14 -5.28 1.68
C ILE A 49 -10.64 -5.57 1.78
N GLY A 50 -11.41 -5.23 0.75
CA GLY A 50 -12.83 -5.55 0.69
C GLY A 50 -13.50 -5.08 -0.59
N TYR A 51 -14.82 -5.29 -0.71
CA TYR A 51 -15.58 -4.81 -1.86
C TYR A 51 -15.79 -3.30 -1.80
N PRO A 52 -15.40 -2.53 -2.84
CA PRO A 52 -15.57 -1.08 -2.84
C PRO A 52 -17.05 -0.71 -2.95
N VAL A 53 -17.49 0.23 -2.12
CA VAL A 53 -18.83 0.85 -2.24
C VAL A 53 -18.93 1.73 -3.50
N GLN A 54 -17.80 2.30 -3.93
CA GLN A 54 -17.70 3.14 -5.13
C GLN A 54 -16.33 2.98 -5.80
N LYS A 55 -16.29 3.03 -7.14
CA LYS A 55 -15.02 3.09 -7.89
C LYS A 55 -14.45 4.50 -7.83
N ARG A 56 -13.15 4.61 -7.60
CA ARG A 56 -12.43 5.90 -7.64
C ARG A 56 -12.02 6.21 -9.07
N GLY A 57 -12.20 7.46 -9.48
CA GLY A 57 -11.65 7.97 -10.73
C GLY A 57 -10.12 8.04 -10.70
N PRO A 58 -9.48 8.26 -11.85
CA PRO A 58 -8.03 8.37 -11.94
C PRO A 58 -7.50 9.53 -11.07
N THR A 59 -6.45 9.24 -10.30
CA THR A 59 -5.72 10.28 -9.57
C THR A 59 -4.91 11.13 -10.53
N HIS A 60 -4.86 12.44 -10.28
CA HIS A 60 -3.97 13.34 -11.00
C HIS A 60 -2.51 12.92 -10.82
N LYS A 61 -1.75 12.83 -11.92
CA LYS A 61 -0.31 12.56 -11.94
C LYS A 61 0.38 13.75 -12.62
N ASN A 62 1.52 14.18 -12.08
CA ASN A 62 2.36 15.15 -12.78
C ASN A 62 2.81 14.55 -14.13
N SER A 63 2.99 15.41 -15.14
CA SER A 63 3.53 14.98 -16.43
C SER A 63 4.98 14.48 -16.25
N ILE A 64 5.42 13.56 -17.11
CA ILE A 64 6.72 12.90 -16.96
C ILE A 64 7.88 13.89 -17.11
N GLU A 65 7.73 14.88 -17.99
CA GLU A 65 8.69 15.94 -18.24
C GLU A 65 8.93 16.81 -17.00
N LYS A 66 7.89 16.97 -16.16
CA LYS A 66 7.98 17.75 -14.93
C LYS A 66 8.77 17.03 -13.83
N VAL A 67 8.84 15.70 -13.87
CA VAL A 67 9.39 14.88 -12.78
C VAL A 67 10.64 14.10 -13.17
N THR A 68 11.16 14.27 -14.38
CA THR A 68 12.31 13.51 -14.88
C THR A 68 13.24 14.38 -15.71
N THR A 69 14.54 14.21 -15.52
CA THR A 69 15.58 14.72 -16.41
C THR A 69 16.23 13.53 -17.11
N ILE A 70 16.20 13.51 -18.44
CA ILE A 70 16.84 12.46 -19.23
C ILE A 70 18.25 12.94 -19.57
N ILE A 71 19.26 12.26 -19.04
CA ILE A 71 20.67 12.47 -19.38
C ILE A 71 21.07 11.35 -20.35
N ARG A 72 21.62 11.72 -21.51
CA ARG A 72 22.13 10.78 -22.52
C ARG A 72 23.63 10.61 -22.39
#